data_AF-A0A941ING4-F1
#
_entry.id   AF-A0A941ING4-F1
#
_cell.length_a   1.000
_cell.length_b   1.000
_cell.length_c   1.000
_cell.angle_alpha   90.00
_cell.angle_beta   90.00
_cell.angle_gamma   90.00
#
_symmetry.space_group_name_H-M   'P 1'
#
loop_
_entity.id
_entity.type
_entity.pdbx_description
1 polymer ?
#
loop_
_entity_poly.entity_id
_entity_poly.type
_entity_poly.pdbx_seq_one_letter_code
_entity_poly.pdbx_strand_id
1 'polypeptide(L)'
;MGYDLHITRADFHFDSDLYPISRAEWTAFADTEPQLIRHTGENGGECWELLTPADGSWQMNWVGGQITIWKGGHVATQLAQIAARLGARVVGDDAEEHFPDGSEVPWHEPRPILFHRAWTVAEAAAAWQTIFERREGLSSSWYPGPDYAPHALGAFRTFADRAVATADVPGADRLSYGYGPAEGADGPVFTLRLARHLITDSDGGQAHIACRLDYPITQELAALGTFDTSWSSPAEADRSTRDDWFDAVAARPEWRLFALITPRTFDFEA
;
A
#
# COMPACT_ATOMS: atom_id res chain seq x y z
N MET A 1 11.60 -29.95 5.80
CA MET A 1 11.09 -28.79 5.04
C MET A 1 10.57 -27.80 6.07
N GLY A 2 10.94 -26.52 5.99
CA GLY A 2 10.34 -25.48 6.83
C GLY A 2 8.96 -25.15 6.27
N TYR A 3 8.01 -24.88 7.16
CA TYR A 3 6.67 -24.42 6.82
C TYR A 3 6.39 -23.25 7.73
N ASP A 4 6.09 -22.10 7.14
CA ASP A 4 5.96 -20.84 7.86
C ASP A 4 4.50 -20.38 7.86
N LEU A 5 4.13 -19.72 8.95
CA LEU A 5 2.84 -19.06 9.10
C LEU A 5 3.05 -17.55 9.14
N HIS A 6 2.11 -16.84 8.54
CA HIS A 6 2.17 -15.40 8.35
C HIS A 6 0.89 -14.76 8.89
N ILE A 7 1.01 -13.89 9.89
CA ILE A 7 -0.09 -12.99 10.27
C ILE A 7 -0.04 -11.79 9.33
N THR A 8 -1.06 -11.64 8.50
CA THR A 8 -1.16 -10.60 7.48
C THR A 8 -2.60 -10.08 7.35
N ARG A 9 -2.79 -8.88 6.79
CA ARG A 9 -4.10 -8.37 6.38
C ARG A 9 -4.34 -8.50 4.88
N ALA A 10 -3.30 -8.87 4.14
CA ALA A 10 -3.37 -9.11 2.71
C ALA A 10 -4.08 -10.44 2.41
N ASP A 11 -4.42 -10.65 1.14
CA ASP A 11 -4.89 -11.95 0.66
C ASP A 11 -3.76 -12.98 0.69
N PHE A 12 -2.55 -12.53 0.37
CA PHE A 12 -1.33 -13.32 0.43
C PHE A 12 -0.25 -12.63 1.24
N HIS A 13 0.53 -13.42 1.96
CA HIS A 13 1.56 -12.93 2.86
C HIS A 13 2.64 -12.10 2.15
N PHE A 14 2.91 -12.36 0.87
CA PHE A 14 3.85 -11.53 0.11
C PHE A 14 3.34 -10.09 -0.03
N ASP A 15 2.03 -9.84 -0.11
CA ASP A 15 1.43 -8.50 -0.26
C ASP A 15 1.23 -7.74 1.06
N SER A 16 1.83 -8.21 2.15
CA SER A 16 1.59 -7.68 3.50
C SER A 16 1.96 -6.21 3.69
N ASP A 17 2.89 -5.66 2.92
CA ASP A 17 3.23 -4.24 3.00
C ASP A 17 2.25 -3.33 2.26
N LEU A 18 1.44 -3.88 1.35
CA LEU A 18 0.26 -3.21 0.78
C LEU A 18 -0.90 -3.14 1.79
N TYR A 19 -0.78 -3.89 2.88
CA TYR A 19 -1.74 -4.08 3.94
C TYR A 19 -1.03 -4.18 5.31
N PRO A 20 -0.20 -3.19 5.68
CA PRO A 20 0.78 -3.41 6.73
C PRO A 20 0.10 -3.48 8.10
N ILE A 21 0.47 -4.49 8.88
CA ILE A 21 0.49 -4.39 10.33
C ILE A 21 1.76 -3.59 10.63
N SER A 22 1.62 -2.32 11.04
CA SER A 22 2.80 -1.49 11.26
C SER A 22 3.62 -2.02 12.43
N ARG A 23 4.92 -1.75 12.45
CA ARG A 23 5.79 -2.17 13.57
C ARG A 23 5.32 -1.59 14.90
N ALA A 24 4.90 -0.31 14.89
CA ALA A 24 4.38 0.37 16.07
C ALA A 24 3.08 -0.28 16.56
N GLU A 25 2.17 -0.62 15.64
CA GLU A 25 0.92 -1.33 15.95
C GLU A 25 1.18 -2.72 16.54
N TRP A 26 2.04 -3.51 15.92
CA TRP A 26 2.42 -4.83 16.43
C TRP A 26 3.06 -4.74 17.82
N THR A 27 3.96 -3.77 18.03
CA THR A 27 4.61 -3.56 19.33
C THR A 27 3.58 -3.18 20.40
N ALA A 28 2.71 -2.22 20.10
CA ALA A 28 1.67 -1.78 21.04
C ALA A 28 0.70 -2.92 21.38
N PHE A 29 0.32 -3.75 20.40
CA PHE A 29 -0.49 -4.93 20.63
C PHE A 29 0.24 -5.94 21.51
N ALA A 30 1.48 -6.29 21.17
CA ALA A 30 2.27 -7.27 21.90
C ALA A 30 2.52 -6.87 23.36
N ASP A 31 2.72 -5.59 23.64
CA ASP A 31 2.89 -5.07 25.00
C ASP A 31 1.63 -5.25 25.87
N THR A 32 0.46 -5.47 25.26
CA THR A 32 -0.79 -5.78 25.98
C THR A 32 -1.04 -7.27 26.16
N GLU A 33 -0.22 -8.13 25.56
CA GLU A 33 -0.42 -9.58 25.52
C GLU A 33 0.51 -10.32 26.48
N PRO A 34 0.00 -10.92 27.57
CA PRO A 34 0.84 -11.63 28.53
C PRO A 34 1.58 -12.84 27.93
N GLN A 35 1.08 -13.39 26.83
CA GLN A 35 1.68 -14.52 26.13
C GLN A 35 2.76 -14.11 25.11
N LEU A 36 2.93 -12.81 24.84
CA LEU A 36 3.95 -12.31 23.90
C LEU A 36 5.07 -11.66 24.70
N ILE A 37 6.27 -12.24 24.63
CA ILE A 37 7.46 -11.68 25.27
C ILE A 37 8.32 -11.02 24.20
N ARG A 38 8.72 -9.77 24.41
CA ARG A 38 9.69 -9.10 23.53
C ARG A 38 11.09 -9.66 23.79
N HIS A 39 11.78 -10.02 22.72
CA HIS A 39 13.13 -10.57 22.73
C HIS A 39 14.03 -9.82 21.73
N THR A 40 15.33 -9.99 21.90
CA THR A 40 16.33 -9.61 20.90
C THR A 40 16.71 -10.87 20.14
N GLY A 41 16.40 -10.92 18.84
CA GLY A 41 16.73 -12.04 17.98
C GLY A 41 18.23 -12.17 17.73
N GLU A 42 18.64 -13.29 17.13
CA GLU A 42 20.06 -13.64 16.93
C GLU A 42 20.86 -12.58 16.16
N ASN A 43 20.20 -11.84 15.28
CA ASN A 43 20.81 -10.75 14.49
C ASN A 43 20.79 -9.39 15.20
N GLY A 44 20.42 -9.33 16.47
CA GLY A 44 20.22 -8.07 17.21
C GLY A 44 18.94 -7.32 16.86
N GLY A 45 18.13 -7.84 15.93
CA GLY A 45 16.81 -7.30 15.60
C GLY A 45 15.78 -7.62 16.69
N GLU A 46 14.75 -6.79 16.81
CA GLU A 46 13.66 -7.07 17.73
C GLU A 46 12.80 -8.22 17.20
N CYS A 47 12.51 -9.18 18.08
CA CYS A 47 11.57 -10.26 17.81
C CYS A 47 10.64 -10.43 19.02
N TRP A 48 9.63 -11.27 18.86
CA TRP A 48 8.71 -11.63 19.94
C TRP A 48 8.70 -13.14 20.09
N GLU A 49 8.45 -13.63 21.29
CA GLU A 49 8.21 -15.04 21.56
C GLU A 49 6.75 -15.21 21.99
N LEU A 50 6.02 -16.07 21.28
CA LEU A 50 4.72 -16.55 21.71
C LEU A 50 4.89 -17.71 22.68
N LEU A 51 4.51 -17.50 23.93
CA LEU A 51 4.45 -18.53 24.95
C LEU A 51 3.14 -19.32 24.83
N THR A 52 3.26 -20.64 24.70
CA THR A 52 2.13 -21.55 24.72
C THR A 52 2.27 -22.52 25.90
N PRO A 53 1.20 -22.74 26.70
CA PRO A 53 1.27 -23.66 27.84
C PRO A 53 1.61 -25.11 27.45
N ALA A 54 1.22 -25.53 26.24
CA ALA A 54 1.39 -26.90 25.76
C ALA A 54 2.65 -27.10 24.90
N ASP A 55 3.03 -26.09 24.10
CA ASP A 55 3.96 -26.28 22.98
C ASP A 55 5.25 -25.46 23.11
N GLY A 56 5.50 -24.83 24.27
CA GLY A 56 6.71 -24.05 24.52
C GLY A 56 6.65 -22.63 23.96
N SER A 57 7.82 -22.06 23.62
CA SER A 57 7.91 -20.71 23.04
C SER A 57 8.22 -20.74 21.54
N TRP A 58 7.62 -19.81 20.80
CA TRP A 58 7.72 -19.72 19.35
C TRP A 58 8.14 -18.33 18.92
N GLN A 59 9.26 -18.22 18.21
CA GLN A 59 9.76 -16.94 17.74
C GLN A 59 8.89 -16.38 16.62
N MET A 60 8.53 -15.12 16.75
CA MET A 60 7.75 -14.31 15.82
C MET A 60 8.59 -13.12 15.39
N ASN A 61 8.66 -12.85 14.08
CA ASN A 61 9.41 -11.74 13.53
C ASN A 61 8.48 -10.79 12.78
N TRP A 62 8.56 -9.50 13.08
CA TRP A 62 7.91 -8.49 12.25
C TRP A 62 8.79 -8.22 11.02
N VAL A 63 8.22 -8.34 9.82
CA VAL A 63 8.91 -8.07 8.56
C VAL A 63 7.92 -7.61 7.50
N GLY A 64 8.19 -6.49 6.83
CA GLY A 64 7.41 -6.09 5.64
C GLY A 64 5.89 -6.02 5.85
N GLY A 65 5.43 -5.52 7.01
CA GLY A 65 4.00 -5.38 7.29
C GLY A 65 3.29 -6.66 7.77
N GLN A 66 4.01 -7.75 8.02
CA GLN A 66 3.49 -8.99 8.59
C GLN A 66 4.28 -9.47 9.79
N ILE A 67 3.73 -10.49 10.46
CA ILE A 67 4.44 -11.26 11.48
C ILE A 67 4.65 -12.68 10.96
N THR A 68 5.90 -13.10 10.86
CA THR A 68 6.30 -14.42 10.36
C THR A 68 6.72 -15.35 11.50
N ILE A 69 6.36 -16.63 11.39
CA ILE A 69 6.68 -17.66 12.38
C ILE A 69 7.16 -18.90 11.67
N TRP A 70 8.38 -19.31 12.03
CA TRP A 70 8.99 -20.52 11.48
C TRP A 70 8.45 -21.77 12.16
N LYS A 71 8.01 -22.76 11.37
CA LYS A 71 7.46 -24.04 11.86
C LYS A 71 6.24 -23.88 12.79
N GLY A 72 5.45 -22.83 12.58
CA GLY A 72 4.34 -22.45 13.47
C GLY A 72 3.08 -23.32 13.40
N GLY A 73 3.06 -24.41 12.62
CA GLY A 73 1.85 -25.21 12.38
C GLY A 73 1.14 -25.69 13.66
N HIS A 74 1.89 -26.01 14.71
CA HIS A 74 1.32 -26.44 16.00
C HIS A 74 0.61 -25.33 16.78
N VAL A 75 0.89 -24.07 16.48
CA VAL A 75 0.32 -22.90 17.15
C VAL A 75 -0.64 -22.11 16.25
N ALA A 76 -1.02 -22.66 15.10
CA ALA A 76 -1.85 -21.99 14.10
C ALA A 76 -3.15 -21.40 14.68
N THR A 77 -3.82 -22.14 15.56
CA THR A 77 -5.06 -21.69 16.23
C THR A 77 -4.82 -20.46 17.11
N GLN A 78 -3.76 -20.46 17.91
CA GLN A 78 -3.38 -19.34 18.78
C GLN A 78 -2.99 -18.12 17.95
N LEU A 79 -2.30 -18.33 16.83
CA LEU A 79 -1.97 -17.27 15.88
C LEU A 79 -3.22 -16.69 15.24
N ALA A 80 -4.18 -17.52 14.86
CA ALA A 80 -5.44 -17.06 14.27
C ALA A 80 -6.24 -16.23 15.27
N GLN A 81 -6.19 -16.57 16.55
CA GLN A 81 -6.79 -15.76 17.62
C GLN A 81 -6.10 -14.40 17.78
N ILE A 82 -4.76 -14.36 17.75
CA ILE A 82 -3.99 -13.11 17.74
C ILE A 82 -4.36 -12.26 16.51
N ALA A 83 -4.36 -12.88 15.33
CA ALA A 83 -4.65 -12.23 14.06
C ALA A 83 -6.06 -11.62 14.05
N ALA A 84 -7.08 -12.36 14.50
CA ALA A 84 -8.45 -11.86 14.56
C ALA A 84 -8.57 -10.57 15.38
N ARG A 85 -7.85 -10.46 16.50
CA ARG A 85 -7.85 -9.26 17.34
C ARG A 85 -7.06 -8.09 16.73
N LEU A 86 -6.08 -8.40 15.89
CA LEU A 86 -5.38 -7.40 15.06
C LEU A 86 -6.20 -6.98 13.83
N GLY A 87 -7.37 -7.58 13.58
CA GLY A 87 -8.08 -7.41 12.31
C GLY A 87 -7.24 -7.91 11.14
N ALA A 88 -6.64 -9.09 11.30
CA ALA A 88 -5.75 -9.77 10.37
C ALA A 88 -6.16 -11.26 10.25
N ARG A 89 -5.46 -12.01 9.40
CA ARG A 89 -5.60 -13.46 9.20
C ARG A 89 -4.26 -14.16 9.35
N VAL A 90 -4.29 -15.49 9.47
CA VAL A 90 -3.11 -16.34 9.38
C VAL A 90 -3.13 -17.07 8.05
N VAL A 91 -2.07 -16.91 7.26
CA VAL A 91 -1.89 -17.58 5.97
C VAL A 91 -0.64 -18.45 6.03
N GLY A 92 -0.72 -19.68 5.54
CA GLY A 92 0.43 -20.57 5.38
C GLY A 92 1.20 -20.34 4.07
N ASP A 93 2.33 -21.02 3.93
CA ASP A 93 3.13 -20.98 2.69
C ASP A 93 2.38 -21.52 1.47
N ASP A 94 1.45 -22.46 1.67
CA ASP A 94 0.60 -23.04 0.64
C ASP A 94 -0.71 -22.23 0.43
N ALA A 95 -0.72 -21.00 0.95
CA ALA A 95 -1.80 -20.02 0.88
C ALA A 95 -3.11 -20.41 1.59
N GLU A 96 -3.16 -21.51 2.34
CA GLU A 96 -4.28 -21.84 3.22
C GLU A 96 -4.48 -20.81 4.33
N GLU A 97 -5.72 -20.56 4.73
CA GLU A 97 -6.06 -19.68 5.85
C GLU A 97 -6.41 -20.49 7.08
N HIS A 98 -5.83 -20.12 8.22
CA HIS A 98 -6.08 -20.74 9.52
C HIS A 98 -7.04 -19.88 10.35
N PHE A 99 -8.03 -20.52 10.97
CA PHE A 99 -9.09 -19.84 11.72
C PHE A 99 -8.99 -20.06 13.25
N PRO A 100 -9.58 -19.17 14.07
CA PRO A 100 -9.52 -19.27 15.53
C PRO A 100 -10.13 -20.53 16.15
N ASP A 101 -10.97 -21.26 15.40
CA ASP A 101 -11.58 -22.53 15.80
C ASP A 101 -10.72 -23.76 15.45
N GLY A 102 -9.54 -23.54 14.85
CA GLY A 102 -8.61 -24.58 14.43
C GLY A 102 -8.93 -25.18 13.06
N SER A 103 -9.94 -24.67 12.35
CA SER A 103 -10.17 -25.03 10.95
C SER A 103 -9.16 -24.36 10.03
N GLU A 104 -8.88 -25.00 8.90
CA GLU A 104 -8.08 -24.45 7.81
C GLU A 104 -8.85 -24.56 6.49
N VAL A 105 -8.68 -23.57 5.60
CA VAL A 105 -9.32 -23.56 4.29
C VAL A 105 -8.27 -23.30 3.21
N PRO A 106 -8.09 -24.20 2.24
CA PRO A 106 -7.26 -23.95 1.06
C PRO A 106 -7.75 -22.74 0.28
N TRP A 107 -6.84 -21.94 -0.26
CA TRP A 107 -7.22 -20.76 -1.02
C TRP A 107 -7.64 -21.07 -2.45
N HIS A 108 -8.83 -20.61 -2.84
CA HIS A 108 -9.37 -20.79 -4.19
C HIS A 108 -10.01 -19.51 -4.79
N GLU A 109 -10.19 -18.43 -4.02
CA GLU A 109 -10.90 -17.20 -4.43
C GLU A 109 -10.38 -15.96 -3.68
N PRO A 110 -10.60 -14.72 -4.16
CA PRO A 110 -10.18 -13.51 -3.44
C PRO A 110 -10.77 -13.45 -2.02
N ARG A 111 -9.95 -13.07 -1.03
CA ARG A 111 -10.43 -13.00 0.36
C ARG A 111 -11.10 -11.64 0.62
N PRO A 112 -12.06 -11.57 1.55
CA PRO A 112 -12.57 -10.26 2.00
C PRO A 112 -11.43 -9.45 2.61
N ILE A 113 -11.25 -8.19 2.20
CA ILE A 113 -10.24 -7.30 2.79
C ILE A 113 -10.54 -7.09 4.27
N LEU A 114 -9.60 -7.44 5.16
CA LEU A 114 -9.75 -7.36 6.63
C LEU A 114 -9.34 -6.00 7.22
N PHE A 115 -8.96 -5.03 6.39
CA PHE A 115 -8.65 -3.67 6.85
C PHE A 115 -9.91 -2.95 7.33
N HIS A 116 -10.19 -3.06 8.64
CA HIS A 116 -11.35 -2.44 9.26
C HIS A 116 -11.16 -0.97 9.62
N ARG A 117 -9.93 -0.43 9.53
CA ARG A 117 -9.63 0.98 9.76
C ARG A 117 -9.04 1.64 8.52
N ALA A 118 -9.32 2.91 8.34
CA ALA A 118 -8.64 3.73 7.37
C ALA A 118 -7.16 3.93 7.76
N TRP A 119 -6.29 4.10 6.77
CA TRP A 119 -4.88 4.43 6.99
C TRP A 119 -4.74 5.82 7.59
N THR A 120 -3.71 6.04 8.39
CA THR A 120 -3.23 7.39 8.65
C THR A 120 -2.57 7.96 7.38
N VAL A 121 -2.43 9.28 7.30
CA VAL A 121 -1.70 9.93 6.20
C VAL A 121 -0.27 9.39 6.08
N ALA A 122 0.42 9.21 7.22
CA ALA A 122 1.79 8.68 7.23
C ALA A 122 1.87 7.24 6.70
N GLU A 123 0.90 6.39 7.06
CA GLU A 123 0.81 5.02 6.52
C GLU A 123 0.53 5.04 5.01
N ALA A 124 -0.37 5.92 4.56
CA ALA A 124 -0.69 6.06 3.14
C ALA A 124 0.53 6.55 2.32
N ALA A 125 1.27 7.53 2.84
CA ALA A 125 2.48 8.04 2.21
C ALA A 125 3.56 6.96 2.06
N ALA A 126 3.81 6.19 3.13
CA ALA A 126 4.77 5.09 3.10
C ALA A 126 4.33 3.98 2.13
N ALA A 127 3.05 3.62 2.13
CA ALA A 127 2.50 2.59 1.25
C ALA A 127 2.55 3.00 -0.22
N TRP A 128 2.43 4.29 -0.54
CA TRP A 128 2.44 4.78 -1.92
C TRP A 128 3.73 4.42 -2.66
N GLN A 129 4.87 4.68 -2.02
CA GLN A 129 6.18 4.31 -2.55
C GLN A 129 6.29 2.79 -2.73
N THR A 130 5.89 2.02 -1.72
CA THR A 130 5.97 0.55 -1.75
C THR A 130 5.08 -0.10 -2.82
N ILE A 131 3.84 0.39 -2.99
CA ILE A 131 2.91 -0.09 -4.02
C ILE A 131 3.55 0.07 -5.41
N PHE A 132 4.18 1.21 -5.64
CA PHE A 132 4.82 1.51 -6.91
C PHE A 132 6.03 0.61 -7.17
N GLU A 133 6.96 0.49 -6.21
CA GLU A 133 8.18 -0.32 -6.36
C GLU A 133 7.87 -1.80 -6.65
N ARG A 134 6.83 -2.36 -6.02
CA ARG A 134 6.46 -3.77 -6.17
C ARG A 134 5.80 -4.12 -7.48
N ARG A 135 4.91 -3.26 -7.99
CA ARG A 135 4.17 -3.53 -9.23
C ARG A 135 5.12 -3.80 -10.40
N GLU A 136 6.29 -3.20 -10.34
CA GLU A 136 7.27 -3.28 -11.42
C GLU A 136 8.24 -4.46 -11.28
N GLY A 137 8.20 -5.22 -10.18
CA GLY A 137 9.29 -6.13 -9.84
C GLY A 137 10.65 -5.42 -9.81
N LEU A 138 10.66 -4.09 -9.63
CA LEU A 138 11.86 -3.27 -9.60
C LEU A 138 12.55 -3.58 -8.28
N SER A 139 13.56 -4.45 -8.34
CA SER A 139 14.42 -4.75 -7.22
C SER A 139 15.23 -3.50 -6.86
N SER A 140 14.67 -2.64 -6.01
CA SER A 140 15.33 -1.53 -5.27
C SER A 140 16.10 -0.47 -6.07
N SER A 141 16.19 -0.60 -7.39
CA SER A 141 16.93 0.30 -8.25
C SER A 141 15.99 0.77 -9.34
N TRP A 142 15.67 2.06 -9.28
CA TRP A 142 14.93 2.77 -10.31
C TRP A 142 15.67 2.62 -11.64
N TYR A 143 15.11 1.82 -12.55
CA TYR A 143 15.54 1.70 -13.94
C TYR A 143 14.42 2.27 -14.81
N PRO A 144 14.51 3.56 -15.20
CA PRO A 144 13.45 4.17 -15.98
C PRO A 144 13.39 3.49 -17.35
N GLY A 145 12.19 3.04 -17.71
CA GLY A 145 11.89 2.40 -18.99
C GLY A 145 10.73 3.08 -19.72
N PRO A 146 10.46 2.69 -20.97
CA PRO A 146 9.13 2.92 -21.56
C PRO A 146 8.05 2.28 -20.66
N ASP A 147 6.81 2.72 -20.79
CA ASP A 147 5.63 2.30 -20.01
C ASP A 147 5.56 2.73 -18.54
N TYR A 148 6.55 3.47 -18.02
CA TYR A 148 6.58 3.90 -16.60
C TYR A 148 5.34 4.69 -16.16
N ALA A 149 4.80 5.53 -17.04
CA ALA A 149 3.58 6.28 -16.76
C ALA A 149 2.37 5.34 -16.57
N PRO A 150 1.99 4.48 -17.53
CA PRO A 150 0.93 3.49 -17.33
C PRO A 150 1.06 2.69 -16.03
N HIS A 151 2.30 2.33 -15.67
CA HIS A 151 2.62 1.67 -14.41
C HIS A 151 2.31 2.54 -13.19
N ALA A 152 2.74 3.81 -13.20
CA ALA A 152 2.41 4.78 -12.16
C ALA A 152 0.91 4.99 -12.00
N LEU A 153 0.15 5.05 -13.11
CA LEU A 153 -1.31 5.16 -13.05
C LEU A 153 -1.95 3.90 -12.44
N GLY A 154 -1.48 2.72 -12.82
CA GLY A 154 -1.94 1.46 -12.27
C GLY A 154 -1.68 1.37 -10.76
N ALA A 155 -0.48 1.74 -10.31
CA ALA A 155 -0.15 1.87 -8.90
C ALA A 155 -1.10 2.87 -8.22
N PHE A 156 -1.34 4.03 -8.84
CA PHE A 156 -2.20 5.09 -8.29
C PHE A 156 -3.64 4.65 -8.09
N ARG A 157 -4.17 3.85 -9.02
CA ARG A 157 -5.47 3.20 -8.87
C ARG A 157 -5.50 2.29 -7.64
N THR A 158 -4.53 1.39 -7.51
CA THR A 158 -4.43 0.46 -6.36
C THR A 158 -4.31 1.21 -5.02
N PHE A 159 -3.56 2.32 -5.00
CA PHE A 159 -3.45 3.18 -3.83
C PHE A 159 -4.76 3.90 -3.50
N ALA A 160 -5.45 4.42 -4.52
CA ALA A 160 -6.71 5.13 -4.35
C ALA A 160 -7.85 4.23 -3.87
N ASP A 161 -7.74 2.90 -4.06
CA ASP A 161 -8.66 1.91 -3.50
C ASP A 161 -8.63 1.84 -1.97
N ARG A 162 -7.60 2.41 -1.34
CA ARG A 162 -7.39 2.36 0.11
C ARG A 162 -8.08 3.52 0.81
N ALA A 163 -8.86 3.23 1.84
CA ALA A 163 -9.41 4.24 2.72
C ALA A 163 -8.28 4.91 3.53
N VAL A 164 -8.27 6.24 3.56
CA VAL A 164 -7.37 7.04 4.41
C VAL A 164 -8.26 7.86 5.34
N ALA A 165 -7.85 7.97 6.60
CA ALA A 165 -8.57 8.73 7.61
C ALA A 165 -8.53 10.20 7.22
N THR A 166 -9.71 10.76 7.01
CA THR A 166 -9.93 12.16 6.63
C THR A 166 -10.95 12.79 7.55
N ALA A 167 -11.05 14.12 7.50
CA ALA A 167 -12.14 14.86 8.12
C ALA A 167 -13.48 14.47 7.48
N ASP A 168 -14.55 14.49 8.27
CA ASP A 168 -15.92 14.24 7.79
C ASP A 168 -16.48 15.50 7.12
N VAL A 169 -15.88 15.88 5.98
CA VAL A 169 -16.30 17.01 5.15
C VAL A 169 -16.38 16.60 3.68
N PRO A 170 -17.30 17.19 2.88
CA PRO A 170 -17.37 16.90 1.46
C PRO A 170 -16.04 17.17 0.75
N GLY A 171 -15.59 16.22 -0.07
CA GLY A 171 -14.33 16.34 -0.81
C GLY A 171 -13.07 16.21 0.04
N ALA A 172 -13.17 15.67 1.26
CA ALA A 172 -12.01 15.43 2.13
C ALA A 172 -10.99 14.46 1.54
N ASP A 173 -11.37 13.67 0.53
CA ASP A 173 -10.48 12.83 -0.27
C ASP A 173 -10.69 13.13 -1.76
N ARG A 174 -9.62 13.62 -2.39
CA ARG A 174 -9.62 14.03 -3.80
C ARG A 174 -8.39 13.47 -4.51
N LEU A 175 -8.62 12.80 -5.63
CA LEU A 175 -7.59 12.36 -6.56
C LEU A 175 -7.44 13.39 -7.66
N SER A 176 -6.21 13.61 -8.14
CA SER A 176 -5.93 14.49 -9.27
C SER A 176 -4.89 13.87 -10.19
N TYR A 177 -5.07 14.13 -11.48
CA TYR A 177 -4.13 13.82 -12.55
C TYR A 177 -3.92 15.10 -13.35
N GLY A 178 -2.67 15.48 -13.57
CA GLY A 178 -2.33 16.62 -14.39
C GLY A 178 -0.98 16.49 -15.04
N TYR A 179 -0.75 17.29 -16.09
CA TYR A 179 0.54 17.42 -16.72
C TYR A 179 0.76 18.82 -17.28
N GLY A 180 2.02 19.17 -17.51
CA GLY A 180 2.38 20.37 -18.24
C GLY A 180 3.87 20.73 -18.12
N PRO A 181 4.30 21.81 -18.78
CA PRO A 181 5.64 22.35 -18.59
C PRO A 181 5.83 22.83 -17.14
N ALA A 182 6.99 22.54 -16.57
CA ALA A 182 7.40 22.94 -15.23
C ALA A 182 8.90 23.26 -15.19
N GLU A 183 9.34 23.90 -14.11
CA GLU A 183 10.76 24.06 -13.82
C GLU A 183 11.25 22.86 -12.99
N GLY A 184 12.29 22.20 -13.47
CA GLY A 184 13.00 21.13 -12.77
C GLY A 184 14.36 21.62 -12.24
N ALA A 185 15.06 20.77 -11.49
CA ALA A 185 16.37 21.11 -10.91
C ALA A 185 17.43 21.44 -11.99
N ASP A 186 17.37 20.76 -13.13
CA ASP A 186 18.31 20.90 -14.25
C ASP A 186 17.75 21.72 -15.43
N GLY A 187 16.72 22.53 -15.17
CA GLY A 187 16.04 23.35 -16.17
C GLY A 187 14.62 22.88 -16.50
N PRO A 188 14.06 23.32 -17.64
CA PRO A 188 12.65 23.13 -17.92
C PRO A 188 12.35 21.67 -18.28
N VAL A 189 11.30 21.13 -17.66
CA VAL A 189 10.82 19.75 -17.80
C VAL A 189 9.35 19.73 -18.19
N PHE A 190 8.88 18.59 -18.67
CA PHE A 190 7.46 18.33 -18.80
C PHE A 190 7.06 17.34 -17.71
N THR A 191 6.16 17.72 -16.82
CA THR A 191 5.82 16.92 -15.64
C THR A 191 4.46 16.27 -15.81
N LEU A 192 4.37 14.98 -15.46
CA LEU A 192 3.12 14.28 -15.19
C LEU A 192 2.99 14.08 -13.68
N ARG A 193 1.85 14.46 -13.10
CA ARG A 193 1.56 14.38 -11.67
C ARG A 193 0.30 13.55 -11.41
N LEU A 194 0.42 12.60 -10.49
CA LEU A 194 -0.67 11.84 -9.90
C LEU A 194 -0.69 12.16 -8.41
N ALA A 195 -1.78 12.69 -7.87
CA ALA A 195 -1.81 13.12 -6.48
C ALA A 195 -3.14 12.83 -5.79
N ARG A 196 -3.07 12.49 -4.52
CA ARG A 196 -4.20 12.37 -3.59
C ARG A 196 -4.11 13.48 -2.56
N HIS A 197 -5.17 14.25 -2.44
CA HIS A 197 -5.31 15.38 -1.53
C HIS A 197 -6.28 14.98 -0.43
N LEU A 198 -5.88 15.19 0.82
CA LEU A 198 -6.60 14.75 1.99
C LEU A 198 -6.83 15.95 2.91
N ILE A 199 -8.06 16.13 3.40
CA ILE A 199 -8.36 17.03 4.51
C ILE A 199 -8.29 16.19 5.79
N THR A 200 -7.37 16.53 6.70
CA THR A 200 -7.04 15.71 7.87
C THR A 200 -7.83 16.07 9.12
N ASP A 201 -8.34 17.30 9.21
CA ASP A 201 -9.14 17.80 10.33
C ASP A 201 -10.15 18.86 9.88
N SER A 202 -11.09 19.20 10.77
CA SER A 202 -12.13 20.20 10.51
C SER A 202 -11.63 21.63 10.38
N ASP A 203 -10.41 21.91 10.85
CA ASP A 203 -9.80 23.24 10.82
C ASP A 203 -9.10 23.51 9.47
N GLY A 204 -9.14 22.52 8.56
CA GLY A 204 -8.59 22.63 7.21
C GLY A 204 -7.15 22.16 7.10
N GLY A 205 -6.67 21.34 8.04
CA GLY A 205 -5.43 20.58 7.87
C GLY A 205 -5.45 19.80 6.57
N GLN A 206 -4.37 19.87 5.81
CA GLN A 206 -4.25 19.25 4.49
C GLN A 206 -2.99 18.41 4.42
N ALA A 207 -3.12 17.24 3.79
CA ALA A 207 -2.01 16.43 3.35
C ALA A 207 -2.14 16.18 1.85
N HIS A 208 -1.01 16.03 1.18
CA HIS A 208 -0.97 15.65 -0.22
C HIS A 208 0.04 14.52 -0.38
N ILE A 209 -0.34 13.48 -1.11
CA ILE A 209 0.55 12.37 -1.46
C ILE A 209 0.59 12.34 -2.98
N ALA A 210 1.76 12.59 -3.56
CA ALA A 210 1.92 12.72 -4.99
C ALA A 210 3.08 11.87 -5.53
N CYS A 211 2.92 11.49 -6.78
CA CYS A 211 3.94 10.94 -7.65
C CYS A 211 4.15 11.89 -8.82
N ARG A 212 5.42 12.15 -9.12
CA ARG A 212 5.86 13.05 -10.18
C ARG A 212 6.79 12.30 -11.14
N LEU A 213 6.47 12.35 -12.43
CA LEU A 213 7.32 11.88 -13.52
C LEU A 213 7.75 13.09 -14.34
N ASP A 214 9.06 13.36 -14.38
CA ASP A 214 9.59 14.45 -15.20
C ASP A 214 10.20 13.93 -16.49
N TYR A 215 9.80 14.53 -17.60
CA TYR A 215 10.24 14.19 -18.95
C TYR A 215 11.11 15.30 -19.53
N PRO A 216 12.04 14.96 -20.45
CA PRO A 216 12.65 15.99 -21.29
C PRO A 216 11.56 16.71 -22.10
N ILE A 217 11.65 18.04 -22.21
CA ILE A 217 10.74 18.77 -23.11
C ILE A 217 11.08 18.41 -24.55
N THR A 218 10.17 17.71 -25.22
CA THR A 218 10.17 17.50 -26.67
C THR A 218 9.12 18.38 -27.34
N GLN A 219 9.16 18.51 -28.67
CA GLN A 219 8.14 19.26 -29.41
C GLN A 219 6.75 18.64 -29.23
N GLU A 220 6.66 17.31 -29.19
CA GLU A 220 5.42 16.56 -29.00
C GLU A 220 4.82 16.79 -27.61
N LEU A 221 5.64 16.72 -26.55
CA LEU A 221 5.18 17.00 -25.19
C LEU A 221 4.79 18.46 -25.01
N ALA A 222 5.59 19.41 -25.53
CA ALA A 222 5.26 20.82 -25.49
C ALA A 222 3.93 21.15 -26.19
N ALA A 223 3.61 20.44 -27.29
CA ALA A 223 2.35 20.60 -28.02
C ALA A 223 1.11 20.12 -27.24
N LEU A 224 1.27 19.28 -26.21
CA LEU A 224 0.16 18.88 -25.33
C LEU A 224 -0.35 20.04 -24.45
N GLY A 225 0.47 21.05 -24.20
CA GLY A 225 0.15 22.15 -23.29
C GLY A 225 0.03 21.71 -21.83
N THR A 226 -0.99 22.19 -21.14
CA THR A 226 -1.28 21.87 -19.74
C THR A 226 -2.66 21.24 -19.63
N PHE A 227 -2.79 20.22 -18.79
CA PHE A 227 -4.05 19.58 -18.48
C PHE A 227 -4.10 19.23 -16.99
N ASP A 228 -5.29 19.31 -16.41
CA ASP A 228 -5.57 18.85 -15.05
C ASP A 228 -7.02 18.36 -14.96
N THR A 229 -7.22 17.30 -14.18
CA THR A 229 -8.54 16.79 -13.81
C THR A 229 -8.47 16.20 -12.42
N SER A 230 -9.60 16.25 -11.70
CA SER A 230 -9.70 15.69 -10.37
C SER A 230 -10.99 14.92 -10.19
N TRP A 231 -10.95 13.91 -9.33
CA TRP A 231 -12.09 13.21 -8.80
C TRP A 231 -12.14 13.41 -7.29
N SER A 232 -13.31 13.65 -6.74
CA SER A 232 -13.54 13.66 -5.29
C SER A 232 -14.72 12.75 -4.97
N SER A 233 -14.72 12.13 -3.79
CA SER A 233 -15.85 11.33 -3.35
C SER A 233 -17.15 12.14 -3.50
N PRO A 234 -18.14 11.66 -4.27
CA PRO A 234 -19.31 12.45 -4.60
C PRO A 234 -20.19 12.68 -3.37
N ALA A 235 -20.76 13.89 -3.25
CA ALA A 235 -21.84 14.15 -2.32
C ALA A 235 -23.14 13.54 -2.88
N GLU A 236 -23.37 12.24 -2.66
CA GLU A 236 -24.57 11.40 -2.98
C GLU A 236 -25.19 11.49 -4.40
N ALA A 237 -24.86 12.48 -5.23
CA ALA A 237 -25.63 12.89 -6.41
C ALA A 237 -24.87 12.78 -7.74
N ASP A 238 -23.55 12.55 -7.72
CA ASP A 238 -22.76 12.34 -8.93
C ASP A 238 -22.53 10.84 -9.18
N ARG A 239 -22.75 10.41 -10.42
CA ARG A 239 -22.78 8.99 -10.82
C ARG A 239 -21.42 8.46 -11.28
N SER A 240 -20.42 9.31 -11.52
CA SER A 240 -19.11 8.81 -11.94
C SER A 240 -18.40 8.20 -10.74
N THR A 241 -18.14 6.90 -10.83
CA THR A 241 -17.33 6.22 -9.83
C THR A 241 -15.87 6.64 -9.96
N ARG A 242 -15.08 6.39 -8.90
CA ARG A 242 -13.63 6.53 -8.95
C ARG A 242 -13.02 5.76 -10.13
N ASP A 243 -13.53 4.55 -10.38
CA ASP A 243 -13.06 3.69 -11.45
C ASP A 243 -13.37 4.28 -12.84
N ASP A 244 -14.56 4.86 -13.03
CA ASP A 244 -14.90 5.55 -14.29
C ASP A 244 -13.94 6.72 -14.56
N TRP A 245 -13.53 7.46 -13.52
CA TRP A 245 -12.54 8.53 -13.65
C TRP A 245 -11.16 7.99 -14.05
N PHE A 246 -10.69 6.90 -13.43
CA PHE A 246 -9.44 6.26 -13.82
C PHE A 246 -9.46 5.75 -15.25
N ASP A 247 -10.56 5.11 -15.67
CA ASP A 247 -10.73 4.60 -17.03
C ASP A 247 -10.76 5.76 -18.04
N ALA A 248 -11.42 6.87 -17.69
CA ALA A 248 -11.42 8.08 -18.51
C ALA A 248 -10.02 8.71 -18.62
N VAL A 249 -9.25 8.76 -17.53
CA VAL A 249 -7.85 9.22 -17.54
C VAL A 249 -7.00 8.32 -18.43
N ALA A 250 -7.05 7.00 -18.23
CA ALA A 250 -6.26 6.03 -18.99
C ALA A 250 -6.59 6.02 -20.50
N ALA A 251 -7.82 6.35 -20.88
CA ALA A 251 -8.26 6.40 -22.28
C ALA A 251 -7.77 7.65 -23.04
N ARG A 252 -7.16 8.64 -22.37
CA ARG A 252 -6.72 9.88 -23.02
C ARG A 252 -5.56 9.62 -23.99
N PRO A 253 -5.55 10.27 -25.17
CA PRO A 253 -4.63 9.94 -26.25
C PRO A 253 -3.15 10.16 -25.91
N GLU A 254 -2.83 11.11 -25.04
CA GLU A 254 -1.47 11.42 -24.58
C GLU A 254 -0.81 10.27 -23.80
N TRP A 255 -1.56 9.33 -23.24
CA TRP A 255 -0.97 8.14 -22.62
C TRP A 255 -0.19 7.27 -23.60
N ARG A 256 -0.54 7.32 -24.89
CA ARG A 256 0.28 6.68 -25.93
C ARG A 256 1.66 7.31 -26.04
N LEU A 257 1.78 8.62 -25.81
CA LEU A 257 3.05 9.32 -25.80
C LEU A 257 3.83 9.01 -24.53
N PHE A 258 3.18 9.08 -23.36
CA PHE A 258 3.84 8.77 -22.08
C PHE A 258 4.33 7.31 -21.98
N ALA A 259 3.66 6.37 -22.65
CA ALA A 259 4.11 4.98 -22.75
C ALA A 259 5.41 4.84 -23.56
N LEU A 260 5.66 5.73 -24.54
CA LEU A 260 6.81 5.65 -25.44
C LEU A 260 8.04 6.42 -24.95
N ILE A 261 7.89 7.31 -23.97
CA ILE A 261 8.97 8.17 -23.47
C ILE A 261 9.37 7.74 -22.07
N THR A 262 10.67 7.65 -21.85
CA THR A 262 11.27 7.36 -20.54
C THR A 262 11.38 8.64 -19.69
N PRO A 263 10.85 8.67 -18.46
CA PRO A 263 11.03 9.81 -17.55
C PRO A 263 12.50 9.93 -17.12
N ARG A 264 12.97 11.16 -16.90
CA ARG A 264 14.30 11.51 -16.37
C ARG A 264 14.39 11.41 -14.86
N THR A 265 13.31 11.72 -14.16
CA THR A 265 13.23 11.56 -12.71
C THR A 265 11.85 11.04 -12.34
N PHE A 266 11.82 10.45 -11.16
CA PHE A 266 10.63 9.91 -10.55
C PHE A 266 10.71 10.21 -9.07
N ASP A 267 9.76 11.02 -8.59
CA ASP A 267 9.80 11.56 -7.24
C ASP A 267 8.46 11.36 -6.52
N PHE A 268 8.55 11.06 -5.23
CA PHE A 268 7.42 11.02 -4.32
C PHE A 268 7.42 12.25 -3.41
N GLU A 269 6.23 12.82 -3.22
CA GLU A 269 5.99 13.97 -2.34
C GLU A 269 4.88 13.57 -1.36
N ALA A 270 5.11 13.76 -0.06
CA ALA A 270 4.16 13.41 1.01
C ALA A 270 4.23 14.42 2.17
#